data_AF-A0A2N0NGS0-F1
#
_entry.id   AF-A0A2N0NGS0-F1
#
_cell.length_a   1.000
_cell.length_b   1.000
_cell.length_c   1.000
_cell.angle_alpha   90.00
_cell.angle_beta   90.00
_cell.angle_gamma   90.00
#
_symmetry.space_group_name_H-M   'P 1'
#
loop_
_entity.id
_entity.type
_entity.pdbx_description
1 polymer ?
#
loop_
_entity_poly.entity_id
_entity_poly.type
_entity_poly.pdbx_seq_one_letter_code
_entity_poly.pdbx_strand_id
1 'polypeptide(L)' 'MVREIGSESIGKVYRANWKNSNDYLTLKSFFKFDITAKEIVNEFKLQREMDFHENIIYFYGITTGTVQKPK' A
#
# COMPACT_ATOMS: atom_id res chain seq x y z
N MET A 1 -10.70 -2.50 11.74
CA MET A 1 -11.67 -2.60 10.62
C MET A 1 -10.91 -2.38 9.32
N VAL A 2 -11.28 -3.07 8.24
CA VAL A 2 -10.77 -2.82 6.88
C VAL A 2 -11.97 -2.49 6.01
N ARG A 3 -11.88 -1.41 5.22
CA ARG A 3 -12.96 -0.96 4.34
C ARG A 3 -12.39 -0.59 2.97
N GLU A 4 -12.99 -1.12 1.91
CA GLU A 4 -12.66 -0.69 0.54
C GLU A 4 -13.09 0.76 0.35
N ILE A 5 -12.19 1.58 -0.19
CA ILE A 5 -12.43 3.00 -0.47
C ILE A 5 -12.30 3.33 -1.97
N GLY A 6 -11.73 2.41 -2.75
CA GLY A 6 -11.63 2.55 -4.20
C GLY A 6 -11.22 1.25 -4.87
N SER A 7 -11.60 1.09 -6.13
CA SER A 7 -11.21 -0.03 -6.98
C SER A 7 -10.96 0.48 -8.40
N GLU A 8 -9.87 0.01 -8.99
CA GLU A 8 -9.45 0.30 -10.36
C GLU A 8 -9.08 -1.00 -11.08
N SER A 9 -8.75 -0.92 -12.36
CA SER A 9 -8.29 -2.08 -13.15
C SER A 9 -6.96 -2.67 -12.66
N ILE A 10 -6.14 -1.85 -12.00
CA ILE A 10 -4.81 -2.20 -11.50
C ILE A 10 -4.89 -2.87 -10.12
N GLY A 11 -5.96 -2.60 -9.36
CA GLY A 11 -6.04 -3.03 -7.98
C GLY A 11 -7.16 -2.38 -7.17
N LYS A 12 -7.07 -2.55 -5.84
CA LYS A 12 -8.02 -2.01 -4.87
C LYS A 12 -7.31 -1.21 -3.80
N VAL A 13 -8.01 -0.22 -3.27
CA VAL A 13 -7.55 0.63 -2.19
C VAL A 13 -8.48 0.44 -1.00
N TYR A 14 -7.88 0.18 0.14
CA TYR A 14 -8.57 -0.05 1.41
C TYR A 14 -8.08 0.93 2.45
N ARG A 15 -9.00 1.39 3.30
CA ARG A 15 -8.67 2.01 4.58
C ARG A 15 -8.61 0.92 5.64
N ALA A 16 -7.56 0.91 6.46
CA ALA A 16 -7.40 0.03 7.60
C ALA A 16 -7.06 0.83 8.86
N ASN A 17 -7.41 0.31 10.02
CA ASN A 17 -6.95 0.90 11.29
C ASN A 17 -5.48 0.49 11.51
N TRP A 18 -4.61 1.43 11.88
CA TRP A 18 -3.26 1.11 12.33
C TRP A 18 -3.34 0.45 13.72
N LYS A 19 -2.71 -0.71 13.92
CA LYS A 19 -2.72 -1.37 15.24
C LYS A 19 -1.92 -0.53 16.24
N ASN A 20 -2.49 -0.27 17.41
CA ASN A 20 -1.87 0.53 18.48
C ASN A 20 -1.75 2.04 18.19
N SER A 21 -2.46 2.55 17.17
CA SER A 21 -2.69 3.99 16.98
C SER A 21 -4.18 4.25 16.73
N ASN A 22 -4.64 5.48 16.97
CA ASN A 22 -5.95 5.95 16.50
C ASN A 22 -5.94 6.34 15.01
N ASP A 23 -4.81 6.21 14.34
CA ASP A 23 -4.64 6.58 12.95
C ASP A 23 -5.11 5.50 11.97
N TYR A 24 -5.33 5.94 10.73
CA TYR A 24 -5.71 5.09 9.62
C TYR A 24 -4.56 4.92 8.64
N LEU A 25 -4.52 3.73 8.05
CA LEU A 25 -3.67 3.39 6.92
C LEU A 25 -4.48 3.25 5.66
N THR A 26 -3.81 3.52 4.54
CA THR A 26 -4.27 3.11 3.22
C THR A 26 -3.47 1.88 2.77
N LEU A 27 -4.17 0.83 2.36
CA LEU A 27 -3.60 -0.39 1.79
C LEU A 27 -4.00 -0.45 0.32
N LYS A 28 -3.03 -0.44 -0.59
CA LYS A 28 -3.25 -0.63 -2.03
C LYS A 28 -2.83 -2.05 -2.41
N SER A 29 -3.77 -2.86 -2.90
CA SER A 29 -3.53 -4.20 -3.42
C SER A 29 -3.46 -4.17 -4.94
N PHE A 30 -2.60 -4.98 -5.56
CA PHE A 30 -2.41 -5.05 -7.00
C PHE A 30 -2.88 -6.41 -7.54
N PHE A 31 -3.63 -6.44 -8.64
CA PHE A 31 -4.17 -7.68 -9.21
C PHE A 31 -3.16 -8.47 -10.06
N LYS A 32 -2.25 -7.77 -10.76
CA LYS A 32 -1.29 -8.37 -11.69
C LYS A 32 0.13 -7.93 -11.34
N PHE A 33 0.65 -8.44 -10.22
CA PHE A 33 1.92 -8.00 -9.67
C PHE A 33 3.08 -8.04 -10.68
N ASP A 34 3.19 -9.10 -11.48
CA ASP A 34 4.30 -9.25 -12.44
C ASP A 34 4.35 -8.12 -13.48
N ILE A 35 3.19 -7.57 -13.85
CA ILE A 35 3.08 -6.45 -14.78
C ILE A 35 3.31 -5.13 -14.05
N THR A 36 2.73 -4.98 -12.85
CA THR A 36 2.73 -3.72 -12.09
C THR A 36 4.00 -3.50 -11.27
N ALA A 37 4.85 -4.51 -11.09
CA ALA A 37 6.05 -4.43 -10.25
C ALA A 37 6.99 -3.30 -10.70
N LYS A 38 7.16 -3.13 -12.02
CA LYS A 38 7.99 -2.04 -12.57
C LYS A 38 7.45 -0.66 -12.21
N GLU A 39 6.14 -0.47 -12.30
CA GLU A 39 5.46 0.79 -11.99
C GLU A 39 5.56 1.10 -10.49
N ILE A 40 5.35 0.09 -9.64
CA ILE A 40 5.51 0.21 -8.18
C ILE A 40 6.93 0.64 -7.81
N VAL A 41 7.94 0.01 -8.41
CA VAL A 41 9.35 0.38 -8.19
C VAL A 41 9.63 1.82 -8.66
N ASN A 42 9.03 2.24 -9.78
CA ASN A 42 9.18 3.60 -10.29
C ASN A 42 8.56 4.64 -9.35
N GLU A 43 7.35 4.37 -8.85
CA GLU A 43 6.67 5.23 -7.88
C GLU A 43 7.48 5.40 -6.59
N PHE A 44 8.09 4.32 -6.08
CA PHE A 44 8.98 4.41 -4.91
C PHE A 44 10.24 5.21 -5.16
N LYS A 45 10.84 5.14 -6.35
CA LYS A 45 12.01 5.96 -6.69
C LYS A 45 11.64 7.44 -6.70
N LEU A 46 10.52 7.78 -7.34
CA LEU A 46 10.00 9.15 -7.38
C LEU A 46 9.70 9.68 -5.97
N GLN A 47 9.08 8.87 -5.11
CA GLN A 47 8.83 9.25 -3.70
C GLN A 47 10.11 9.46 -2.89
N ARG A 48 11.23 8.79 -3.22
CA ARG A 48 12.52 8.99 -2.54
C ARG A 48 13.29 10.19 -3.07
N GLU A 49 13.08 10.55 -4.34
CA GLU A 49 13.72 11.72 -4.96
C GLU A 49 13.05 13.03 -4.51
N MET A 50 11.75 12.99 -4.23
CA MET A 50 11.07 14.10 -3.58
C MET A 50 11.42 14.09 -2.09
N ASP A 51 12.15 15.11 -1.62
CA ASP A 51 12.44 15.29 -0.20
C ASP A 51 11.17 15.09 0.64
N PHE A 52 11.29 14.39 1.77
CA PHE A 52 10.16 14.06 2.62
C PHE A 52 9.46 15.33 3.09
N HIS A 53 8.29 15.62 2.51
CA HIS A 53 7.43 16.69 2.94
C HIS A 53 6.23 16.12 3.71
N GLU A 54 5.78 16.83 4.74
CA GLU A 54 4.62 16.46 5.57
C GLU A 54 3.32 16.25 4.78
N ASN A 55 3.23 16.79 3.56
CA ASN A 55 2.07 16.65 2.67
C ASN A 55 2.20 15.47 1.68
N ILE A 56 3.30 14.72 1.69
CA ILE A 56 3.51 13.54 0.84
C ILE A 56 3.12 12.30 1.64
N ILE A 57 2.43 11.36 0.98
CA ILE A 57 2.02 10.09 1.61
C ILE A 57 3.27 9.28 1.96
N TYR A 58 3.42 8.99 3.26
CA TYR A 58 4.50 8.14 3.75
C TYR A 58 4.23 6.66 3.45
N PHE A 59 5.18 6.03 2.77
CA PHE A 59 5.18 4.60 2.56
C PHE A 59 5.73 3.87 3.81
N TYR A 60 4.92 2.95 4.36
CA TYR A 60 5.29 2.20 5.56
C TYR A 60 5.88 0.81 5.29
N GLY A 61 5.53 0.17 4.17
CA GLY A 61 5.99 -1.18 3.88
C GLY A 61 5.13 -1.93 2.87
N ILE A 62 5.65 -3.07 2.44
CA ILE A 62 4.96 -4.02 1.57
C ILE A 62 4.56 -5.26 2.37
N THR A 63 3.42 -5.84 2.01
CA THR A 63 3.03 -7.18 2.49
C THR A 63 2.85 -8.09 1.28
N THR A 64 3.38 -9.30 1.36
CA THR A 64 3.09 -10.36 0.40
C THR A 64 2.08 -11.31 1.03
N GLY A 65 1.16 -11.83 0.23
CA GLY A 65 0.15 -12.79 0.68
C GLY A 65 0.78 -14.14 1.00
N THR A 66 1.54 -14.24 2.10
CA THR A 66 1.82 -15.54 2.71
C THR A 66 0.77 -15.75 3.78
N VAL A 67 -0.24 -16.56 3.47
CA VAL A 67 -1.11 -17.10 4.51
C VAL A 67 -0.23 -17.94 5.41
N GLN A 68 0.22 -17.40 6.54
CA GLN A 68 0.70 -18.21 7.64
C GLN A 68 -0.51 -19.04 8.08
N LYS A 69 -0.51 -20.32 7.69
CA LYS A 69 -1.43 -21.30 8.29
C LYS A 69 -1.19 -21.26 9.80
N PRO A 70 -2.23 -21.12 10.63
CA PRO A 70 -2.06 -21.24 12.08
C PRO A 70 -1.39 -22.59 12.36
N LYS A 71 -0.29 -22.53 13.13
CA LYS A 71 0.35 -23.72 13.71
C LYS A 71 -0.58 -24.37 14.71
#